data_AF-A0A1F4E4G0-F1
#
_entry.id   AF-A0A1F4E4G0-F1
#
_cell.length_a   1.000
_cell.length_b   1.000
_cell.length_c   1.000
_cell.angle_alpha   90.00
_cell.angle_beta   90.00
_cell.angle_gamma   90.00
#
_symmetry.space_group_name_H-M   'P 1'
#
loop_
_entity.id
_entity.type
_entity.pdbx_description
1 polymer ?
#
loop_
_entity_poly.entity_id
_entity_poly.type
_entity_poly.pdbx_seq_one_letter_code
_entity_poly.pdbx_strand_id
1 'polypeptide(L)' 'MDKFDRIYDLHQILAGRRTPLPVDALMERLGCSRPSVYRLIRVLRDHLNAPIEFDRERGGYSRWCHCVRLSPFGAQ' A
#
# COMPACT_ATOMS: atom_id res chain seq x y z
N MET A 1 -8.73 7.60 -17.64
CA MET A 1 -7.92 7.44 -16.42
C MET A 1 -6.78 6.48 -16.72
N ASP A 2 -5.58 7.00 -16.88
CA ASP A 2 -4.39 6.21 -17.13
C ASP A 2 -4.03 5.32 -15.93
N LYS A 3 -3.39 4.19 -16.21
CA LYS A 3 -2.88 3.29 -15.15
C LYS A 3 -1.96 4.05 -14.19
N PHE A 4 -1.17 4.99 -14.71
CA PHE A 4 -0.24 5.81 -13.93
C PHE A 4 -0.95 6.73 -12.93
N ASP A 5 -2.08 7.29 -13.32
CA ASP A 5 -2.87 8.19 -12.47
C ASP A 5 -3.36 7.46 -11.20
N ARG A 6 -3.86 6.23 -11.37
CA ARG A 6 -4.28 5.35 -10.26
C ARG A 6 -3.13 4.92 -9.36
N ILE A 7 -1.92 4.74 -9.92
CA ILE A 7 -0.71 4.42 -9.15
C ILE A 7 -0.35 5.61 -8.27
N TYR A 8 -0.40 6.82 -8.81
CA TYR A 8 -0.12 8.04 -8.07
C TYR A 8 -1.16 8.30 -6.97
N ASP A 9 -2.44 8.06 -7.25
CA ASP A 9 -3.51 8.19 -6.27
C ASP A 9 -3.34 7.22 -5.10
N LEU A 10 -3.09 5.93 -5.41
CA LEU A 10 -2.75 4.91 -4.40
C LEU A 10 -1.52 5.32 -3.58
N HIS A 11 -0.48 5.83 -4.25
CA HIS A 11 0.73 6.30 -3.57
C HIS A 11 0.42 7.46 -2.63
N GLN A 12 -0.34 8.45 -3.06
CA GLN A 12 -0.69 9.61 -2.25
C GLN A 12 -1.52 9.21 -1.02
N ILE A 13 -2.46 8.28 -1.20
CA ILE A 13 -3.25 7.68 -0.12
C ILE A 13 -2.37 7.02 0.94
N LEU A 14 -1.38 6.23 0.52
CA LEU A 14 -0.49 5.52 1.42
C LEU A 14 0.59 6.44 2.01
N ALA A 15 1.04 7.46 1.27
CA ALA A 15 2.04 8.42 1.71
C ALA A 15 1.50 9.38 2.78
N GLY A 16 0.22 9.77 2.68
CA GLY A 16 -0.43 10.64 3.66
C GLY A 16 -0.88 9.93 4.93
N ARG A 17 -0.83 8.59 5.00
CA ARG A 17 -1.35 7.80 6.14
C ARG A 17 -0.23 7.04 6.84
N ARG A 18 -0.25 7.07 8.17
CA ARG A 18 0.62 6.25 9.05
C ARG A 18 -0.06 4.96 9.53
N THR A 19 -1.24 4.64 9.00
CA THR A 19 -2.07 3.52 9.43
C THR A 19 -2.28 2.52 8.29
N PRO A 20 -2.35 1.20 8.59
CA PRO A 20 -2.71 0.19 7.60
C PRO A 20 -4.09 0.48 7.01
N LEU A 21 -4.23 0.30 5.70
CA LEU A 21 -5.47 0.50 4.97
C LEU A 21 -5.95 -0.84 4.38
N PRO A 22 -7.17 -1.29 4.68
CA PRO A 22 -7.69 -2.54 4.13
C PRO A 22 -7.82 -2.47 2.61
N VAL A 23 -7.71 -3.62 1.95
CA VAL A 23 -7.87 -3.71 0.48
C VAL A 23 -9.25 -3.24 0.04
N ASP A 24 -10.27 -3.43 0.86
CA ASP A 24 -11.64 -3.03 0.59
C ASP A 24 -11.77 -1.50 0.46
N ALA A 25 -11.20 -0.76 1.41
CA ALA A 25 -11.14 0.71 1.34
C ALA A 25 -10.32 1.22 0.15
N LEU A 26 -9.29 0.47 -0.29
CA LEU A 26 -8.57 0.79 -1.52
C LEU A 26 -9.43 0.60 -2.76
N MET A 27 -10.23 -0.46 -2.80
CA MET A 27 -11.18 -0.70 -3.89
C MET A 27 -12.23 0.40 -3.97
N GLU A 28 -12.78 0.80 -2.82
CA GLU A 28 -13.78 1.88 -2.76
C GLU A 28 -13.20 3.21 -3.23
N ARG A 29 -12.00 3.59 -2.76
CA ARG A 29 -11.36 4.85 -3.14
C ARG A 29 -10.92 4.87 -4.61
N LEU A 30 -10.37 3.77 -5.11
CA LEU A 30 -9.89 3.67 -6.50
C LEU A 30 -10.99 3.29 -7.49
N GLY A 31 -12.18 2.90 -7.01
CA GLY A 31 -13.27 2.37 -7.84
C GLY A 31 -12.86 1.16 -8.67
N CYS A 32 -11.96 0.31 -8.15
CA CYS A 32 -11.30 -0.77 -8.89
C CYS A 32 -11.53 -2.12 -8.24
N SER A 33 -11.55 -3.20 -9.05
CA SER A 33 -11.59 -4.57 -8.54
C SER A 33 -10.31 -4.92 -7.75
N ARG A 34 -10.43 -5.81 -6.76
CA ARG A 34 -9.29 -6.40 -6.00
C ARG A 34 -8.05 -6.67 -6.87
N PRO A 35 -8.12 -7.44 -7.99
CA PRO A 35 -6.92 -7.78 -8.77
C PRO A 35 -6.22 -6.55 -9.37
N SER A 36 -6.95 -5.48 -9.67
CA SER A 36 -6.36 -4.22 -10.11
C SER A 36 -5.58 -3.53 -8.99
N VAL A 37 -6.10 -3.55 -7.76
CA VAL A 37 -5.42 -3.02 -6.58
C VAL A 37 -4.11 -3.78 -6.31
N TYR A 38 -4.14 -5.12 -6.33
CA TYR A 38 -2.91 -5.93 -6.18
C TYR A 38 -1.85 -5.61 -7.24
N ARG A 39 -2.27 -5.41 -8.50
CA ARG A 39 -1.35 -5.00 -9.58
C ARG A 39 -0.77 -3.62 -9.31
N LEU A 40 -1.59 -2.64 -8.94
CA LEU A 40 -1.15 -1.29 -8.61
C LEU A 40 -0.13 -1.29 -7.48
N ILE A 41 -0.37 -2.06 -6.42
CA ILE A 41 0.55 -2.20 -5.27
C ILE A 41 1.87 -2.85 -5.70
N ARG A 42 1.83 -3.88 -6.55
CA ARG A 42 3.04 -4.50 -7.09
C ARG A 42 3.87 -3.49 -7.89
N VAL A 43 3.23 -2.70 -8.74
CA VAL A 43 3.90 -1.64 -9.51
C VAL A 43 4.43 -0.55 -8.59
N LEU A 44 3.69 -0.17 -7.54
CA LEU A 44 4.17 0.78 -6.52
C LEU A 44 5.44 0.28 -5.83
N ARG A 45 5.46 -1.00 -5.45
CA ARG A 45 6.61 -1.64 -4.81
C ARG A 45 7.83 -1.68 -5.71
N ASP A 46 7.62 -1.96 -6.99
CA ASP A 46 8.67 -2.05 -8.02
C ASP A 46 9.25 -0.67 -8.37
N HIS A 47 8.38 0.34 -8.57
CA HIS A 47 8.80 1.69 -8.97
C HIS A 47 9.36 2.55 -7.84
N LEU A 48 8.79 2.46 -6.63
CA LEU A 48 9.19 3.31 -5.49
C LEU A 48 10.10 2.57 -4.50
N ASN A 49 10.39 1.29 -4.73
CA ASN A 49 11.15 0.41 -3.83
C ASN A 49 10.65 0.49 -2.37
N ALA A 50 9.37 0.82 -2.18
CA ALA A 50 8.79 1.11 -0.89
C ALA A 50 8.43 -0.21 -0.18
N PRO A 51 8.80 -0.39 1.10
CA PRO A 51 8.41 -1.56 1.87
C PRO A 51 6.91 -1.46 2.19
N ILE A 52 6.08 -1.98 1.30
CA ILE A 52 4.64 -2.15 1.53
C ILE A 52 4.43 -3.58 1.99
N GLU A 53 4.05 -3.74 3.25
CA GLU A 53 3.66 -5.04 3.78
C GLU A 53 2.15 -5.21 3.71
N PHE A 54 1.76 -6.42 3.31
CA PHE A 54 0.38 -6.87 3.36
C PHE A 54 0.18 -7.63 4.66
N ASP A 55 -0.49 -6.99 5.60
CA ASP A 55 -0.87 -7.60 6.87
C ASP A 55 -2.09 -8.49 6.61
N ARG A 56 -1.86 -9.82 6.62
CA ARG A 56 -2.91 -10.82 6.41
C ARG A 56 -3.87 -10.91 7.58
N GLU A 57 -3.45 -10.52 8.77
CA GLU A 57 -4.23 -10.58 10.01
C GLU A 57 -5.20 -9.39 10.08
N ARG A 58 -4.77 -8.22 9.62
CA ARG A 58 -5.56 -6.98 9.54
C ARG A 58 -6.21 -6.74 8.17
N GLY A 59 -5.89 -7.58 7.18
CA GLY A 59 -6.47 -7.53 5.83
C GLY A 59 -6.11 -6.29 5.02
N GLY A 60 -4.96 -5.67 5.30
CA GLY A 60 -4.62 -4.35 4.79
C GLY A 60 -3.16 -4.14 4.43
N TYR A 61 -2.93 -3.08 3.67
CA TYR A 61 -1.61 -2.64 3.25
C TYR A 61 -1.14 -1.49 4.13
N SER A 62 0.05 -1.62 4.66
CA SER A 62 0.75 -0.52 5.32
C SER A 62 2.08 -0.29 4.61
N ARG A 63 2.39 0.98 4.37
CA ARG A 63 3.76 1.39 4.09
C ARG A 63 4.49 1.32 5.42
N TRP A 64 5.56 0.55 5.50
CA TRP A 64 6.51 0.65 6.61
C TRP A 64 7.10 2.06 6.57
N CYS A 65 6.60 2.90 7.46
CA CYS A 65 7.30 4.11 7.82
C CYS A 65 8.32 3.67 8.86
N HIS A 66 9.61 3.70 8.52
CA HIS A 66 10.75 3.37 9.39
C HIS A 66 10.85 4.29 10.65
N CYS A 67 9.78 5.01 11.01
CA CYS A 67 9.71 5.98 12.09
C CYS A 67 8.49 5.76 13.00
N VAL A 68 8.16 4.50 13.32
CA VAL A 68 7.42 4.18 14.55
C VAL A 68 8.32 3.31 15.41
N ARG A 69 9.04 4.00 16.29
CA ARG A 69 9.58 3.55 17.57
C ARG A 69 8.92 2.24 18.06
N LEU A 70 9.72 1.16 18.17
CA LEU A 70 9.45 -0.20 18.68
C LEU A 70 9.33 -1.31 17.62
N SER A 71 10.47 -1.86 17.18
CA SER A 71 10.81 -3.29 17.33
C SER A 71 12.17 -3.62 16.70
N PRO A 72 13.04 -4.39 17.39
CA PRO A 72 14.26 -4.95 16.83
C PRO A 72 13.94 -6.35 16.30
N PHE A 73 13.35 -6.51 15.12
CA PHE A 73 13.19 -7.85 14.56
C PHE A 73 13.14 -7.85 13.03
N GLY A 74 14.07 -8.60 12.44
CA GLY A 74 13.82 -9.28 11.18
C GLY A 74 14.32 -8.58 9.91
N ALA A 75 15.62 -8.35 9.81
CA ALA A 75 16.28 -8.45 8.51
C ALA A 75 16.35 -9.94 8.14
N GLN A 76 15.76 -10.32 7.00
CA GLN A 76 16.17 -11.46 6.20
C GLN A 76 15.67 -11.28 4.76
#